data_AF-A0A0D6PE58-F1
#
_entry.id   AF-A0A0D6PE58-F1
#
_cell.length_a   1.000
_cell.length_b   1.000
_cell.length_c   1.000
_cell.angle_alpha   90.00
_cell.angle_beta   90.00
_cell.angle_gamma   90.00
#
_symmetry.space_group_name_H-M   'P 1'
#
loop_
_entity.id
_entity.type
_entity.pdbx_description
1 polymer ?
#
loop_
_entity_poly.entity_id
_entity_poly.type
_entity_poly.pdbx_seq_one_letter_code
_entity_poly.pdbx_strand_id
1 'polypeptide(L)'
;MKPQALAKLELLAAAKEASLLDALSQHTFNLQRYAAQRDVLAGYQTRLAAGWQTGDIVQAAEAQRAGRFTTQAQNASGQLAETIAVEEAKRNACAAALAELRAHRQALQERLKASLRQEAIEAQSRAERNRQHIKITETLS
;
A
#
# COMPACT_ATOMS: atom_id res chain seq x y z
N MET A 1 1.63 12.84 -27.04
CA MET A 1 0.50 11.94 -26.67
C MET A 1 -0.80 12.72 -26.79
N LYS A 2 -1.91 12.09 -27.24
CA LYS A 2 -3.20 12.80 -27.31
C LYS A 2 -3.74 13.09 -25.90
N PRO A 3 -4.33 14.26 -25.61
CA PRO A 3 -4.81 14.65 -24.28
C PRO A 3 -5.85 13.69 -23.68
N GLN A 4 -6.69 13.09 -24.53
CA GLN A 4 -7.68 12.09 -24.12
C GLN A 4 -7.04 10.79 -23.57
N ALA A 5 -5.88 10.40 -24.10
CA ALA A 5 -5.15 9.22 -23.62
C ALA A 5 -4.56 9.48 -22.21
N LEU A 6 -4.12 10.71 -21.94
CA LEU A 6 -3.58 11.11 -20.64
C LEU A 6 -4.69 11.16 -19.58
N ALA A 7 -5.85 11.74 -19.90
CA ALA A 7 -6.99 11.75 -18.99
C ALA A 7 -7.42 10.32 -18.60
N LYS A 8 -7.40 9.38 -19.55
CA LYS A 8 -7.70 7.97 -19.27
C LYS A 8 -6.66 7.32 -18.37
N LEU A 9 -5.36 7.60 -18.57
CA LEU A 9 -4.30 7.09 -17.69
C LEU A 9 -4.39 7.66 -16.28
N GLU A 10 -4.71 8.95 -16.12
CA GLU A 10 -4.91 9.56 -14.80
C GLU A 10 -6.10 8.94 -14.06
N LEU A 11 -7.20 8.68 -14.76
CA LEU A 11 -8.36 8.01 -14.18
C LEU A 11 -8.03 6.58 -13.73
N LEU A 12 -7.32 5.81 -14.56
CA LEU A 12 -6.88 4.45 -14.21
C LEU A 12 -5.89 4.46 -13.04
N ALA A 13 -4.96 5.42 -13.02
CA ALA A 13 -3.99 5.57 -11.95
C ALA A 13 -4.68 5.98 -10.63
N ALA A 14 -5.65 6.89 -10.67
CA ALA A 14 -6.43 7.27 -9.50
C ALA A 14 -7.26 6.09 -8.95
N ALA A 15 -7.88 5.29 -9.83
CA ALA A 15 -8.61 4.09 -9.42
C ALA A 15 -7.68 3.05 -8.78
N LYS A 16 -6.49 2.84 -9.35
CA LYS A 16 -5.48 1.93 -8.77
C LYS A 16 -4.96 2.44 -7.43
N GLU A 17 -4.73 3.74 -7.29
CA GLU A 17 -4.32 4.37 -6.04
C GLU A 17 -5.37 4.17 -4.94
N ALA A 18 -6.65 4.41 -5.24
CA ALA A 18 -7.75 4.17 -4.30
C ALA A 18 -7.82 2.69 -3.86
N SER A 19 -7.70 1.76 -4.82
CA SER A 19 -7.68 0.32 -4.52
C SER A 19 -6.49 -0.08 -3.62
N LEU A 20 -5.31 0.51 -3.82
CA LEU A 20 -4.14 0.24 -2.96
C LEU A 20 -4.31 0.82 -1.56
N LEU A 21 -4.94 1.98 -1.42
CA LEU A 21 -5.25 2.58 -0.12
C LEU A 21 -6.28 1.76 0.66
N ASP A 22 -7.31 1.24 -0.01
CA ASP A 22 -8.28 0.32 0.59
C ASP A 22 -7.62 -1.01 1.00
N ALA A 23 -6.75 -1.56 0.16
CA ALA A 23 -6.00 -2.76 0.53
C ALA A 23 -5.11 -2.51 1.77
N LEU A 24 -4.43 -1.36 1.84
CA LEU A 24 -3.60 -0.98 3.00
C LEU A 24 -4.43 -0.84 4.28
N SER A 25 -5.60 -0.21 4.21
CA SER A 25 -6.49 -0.07 5.37
C SER A 25 -6.98 -1.43 5.85
N GLN A 26 -7.37 -2.32 4.93
CA GLN A 26 -7.80 -3.68 5.24
C GLN A 26 -6.68 -4.51 5.89
N HIS A 27 -5.47 -4.49 5.33
CA HIS A 27 -4.33 -5.23 5.90
C HIS A 27 -3.94 -4.68 7.28
N THR A 28 -4.02 -3.36 7.48
CA THR A 28 -3.75 -2.73 8.78
C THR A 28 -4.78 -3.15 9.83
N PHE A 29 -6.07 -3.16 9.46
CA PHE A 29 -7.13 -3.64 10.32
C PHE A 29 -6.96 -5.12 10.68
N ASN A 30 -6.64 -5.96 9.69
CA ASN A 30 -6.37 -7.38 9.91
C ASN A 30 -5.23 -7.60 10.90
N LEU A 31 -4.12 -6.86 10.76
CA LEU A 31 -2.98 -6.95 11.68
C LEU A 31 -3.35 -6.56 13.10
N GLN A 32 -4.15 -5.49 13.29
CA GLN A 32 -4.65 -5.11 14.61
C GLN A 32 -5.52 -6.21 15.22
N ARG A 33 -6.39 -6.82 14.41
CA ARG A 33 -7.22 -7.95 14.85
C ARG A 33 -6.37 -9.15 15.28
N TYR A 34 -5.34 -9.50 14.51
CA TYR A 34 -4.44 -10.61 14.86
C TYR A 34 -3.57 -10.31 16.09
N ALA A 35 -3.13 -9.06 16.26
CA ALA A 35 -2.44 -8.64 17.47
C ALA A 35 -3.32 -8.82 18.71
N ALA A 36 -4.59 -8.40 18.65
CA ALA A 36 -5.54 -8.60 19.74
C ALA A 36 -5.76 -10.10 20.05
N GLN A 37 -5.88 -10.96 19.04
CA GLN A 37 -5.99 -12.41 19.23
C GLN A 37 -4.76 -13.01 19.91
N ARG A 38 -3.56 -12.55 19.52
CA ARG A 38 -2.30 -12.98 20.13
C ARG A 38 -2.25 -12.60 21.61
N ASP A 39 -2.64 -11.38 21.94
CA ASP A 39 -2.62 -10.89 23.32
C ASP A 39 -3.62 -11.65 24.21
N VAL A 40 -4.79 -12.02 23.65
CA VAL A 40 -5.75 -12.90 24.32
C VAL A 40 -5.15 -14.28 24.59
N LEU A 41 -4.53 -14.91 23.59
CA LEU A 41 -3.87 -16.22 23.76
C LEU A 41 -2.74 -16.17 24.80
N ALA A 42 -1.89 -15.14 24.74
CA ALA A 42 -0.83 -14.92 25.72
C ALA A 42 -1.40 -14.77 27.14
N GLY A 43 -2.46 -13.98 27.31
CA GLY A 43 -3.14 -13.81 28.60
C GLY A 43 -3.77 -15.09 29.15
N TYR A 44 -4.24 -16.00 28.29
CA TYR A 44 -4.68 -17.33 28.72
C TYR A 44 -3.51 -18.20 29.15
N GLN A 45 -2.40 -18.20 28.41
CA GLN A 45 -1.20 -18.98 28.76
C GLN A 45 -0.60 -18.53 30.09
N THR A 46 -0.50 -17.22 30.34
CA THR A 46 -0.01 -16.68 31.61
C THR A 46 -0.89 -17.11 32.79
N ARG A 47 -2.22 -17.03 32.65
CA ARG A 47 -3.15 -17.45 33.70
C ARG A 47 -3.06 -18.95 33.98
N LEU A 48 -2.97 -19.77 32.94
CA LEU A 48 -2.80 -21.20 33.09
C LEU A 48 -1.47 -21.52 33.80
N ALA A 49 -0.37 -20.91 33.39
CA ALA A 49 0.93 -21.09 34.01
C ALA A 49 0.94 -20.68 35.51
N ALA A 50 0.28 -19.58 35.85
CA ALA A 50 0.13 -19.15 37.24
C ALA A 50 -0.69 -20.15 38.07
N GLY A 51 -1.79 -20.69 37.52
CA GLY A 51 -2.62 -21.68 38.20
C GLY A 51 -1.91 -23.01 38.48
N TRP A 52 -0.86 -23.33 37.73
CA TRP A 52 -0.02 -24.51 37.97
C TRP A 52 1.00 -24.34 39.09
N GLN A 53 1.35 -23.11 39.46
CA GLN A 53 2.36 -22.82 40.48
C GLN A 53 1.80 -22.87 41.91
N THR A 54 0.47 -22.90 42.05
CA THR A 54 -0.23 -22.88 43.35
C THR A 54 -0.08 -24.16 44.18
N GLY A 55 0.46 -25.24 43.61
CA GLY A 55 0.84 -26.46 44.35
C GLY A 55 -0.31 -27.38 44.77
N ASP A 56 -1.53 -27.12 44.30
CA ASP A 56 -2.70 -27.94 44.59
C ASP A 56 -2.61 -29.34 43.93
N ILE A 57 -3.21 -30.35 44.57
CA ILE A 57 -3.30 -31.70 44.01
C ILE A 57 -4.32 -31.68 42.86
N VAL A 58 -3.84 -31.77 41.63
CA VAL A 58 -4.66 -31.76 40.41
C VAL A 58 -4.99 -33.20 39.99
N GLN A 59 -6.22 -33.46 39.56
CA GLN A 59 -6.57 -34.78 39.02
C GLN A 59 -5.83 -35.06 37.71
N ALA A 60 -5.43 -36.32 37.49
CA ALA A 60 -4.69 -36.73 36.30
C ALA A 60 -5.41 -36.37 34.98
N ALA A 61 -6.75 -36.48 34.95
CA ALA A 61 -7.55 -36.11 33.78
C ALA A 61 -7.50 -34.60 33.48
N GLU A 62 -7.44 -33.77 34.52
CA GLU A 62 -7.31 -32.32 34.38
C GLU A 62 -5.92 -31.93 33.90
N ALA A 63 -4.88 -32.60 34.40
CA ALA A 63 -3.51 -32.41 33.90
C ALA A 63 -3.36 -32.79 32.42
N GLN A 64 -3.97 -33.89 31.98
CA GLN A 64 -3.99 -34.27 30.57
C GLN A 64 -4.72 -33.25 29.69
N ARG A 65 -5.86 -32.72 30.14
CA ARG A 65 -6.61 -31.68 29.40
C ARG A 65 -5.79 -30.41 29.24
N ALA A 66 -5.17 -29.94 30.31
CA ALA A 66 -4.35 -28.75 30.28
C ALA A 66 -3.07 -28.92 29.44
N GLY A 67 -2.44 -30.10 29.45
CA GLY A 67 -1.34 -30.43 28.53
C GLY A 67 -1.76 -30.41 27.05
N ARG A 68 -2.95 -30.94 26.71
CA ARG A 68 -3.48 -30.84 25.34
C ARG A 68 -3.78 -29.40 24.96
N PHE A 69 -4.33 -28.62 25.88
CA PHE A 69 -4.60 -27.20 25.66
C PHE A 69 -3.31 -26.40 25.41
N THR A 70 -2.25 -26.61 26.19
CA THR A 70 -0.98 -25.88 25.98
C THR A 70 -0.37 -26.19 24.61
N THR A 71 -0.36 -27.46 24.17
CA THR A 71 0.08 -27.82 22.82
C THR A 71 -0.78 -27.17 21.74
N GLN A 72 -2.12 -27.19 21.88
CA GLN A 72 -3.01 -26.54 20.92
C GLN A 72 -2.81 -25.01 20.88
N ALA A 73 -2.60 -24.38 22.04
CA ALA A 73 -2.34 -22.95 22.14
C ALA A 73 -0.99 -22.55 21.51
N GLN A 74 0.04 -23.39 21.66
CA GLN A 74 1.33 -23.19 20.99
C GLN A 74 1.18 -23.29 19.46
N ASN A 75 0.47 -24.30 18.97
CA ASN A 75 0.20 -24.44 17.54
C ASN A 75 -0.60 -23.26 16.99
N ALA A 76 -1.65 -22.83 17.70
CA ALA A 76 -2.45 -21.66 17.32
C ALA A 76 -1.61 -20.37 17.32
N SER A 77 -0.71 -20.20 18.30
CA SER A 77 0.22 -19.06 18.34
C SER A 77 1.20 -19.07 17.16
N GLY A 78 1.70 -20.25 16.76
CA GLY A 78 2.55 -20.39 15.58
C GLY A 78 1.81 -20.01 14.29
N GLN A 79 0.62 -20.56 14.07
CA GLN A 79 -0.23 -20.23 12.92
C GLN A 79 -0.59 -18.73 12.87
N LEU A 80 -0.85 -18.12 14.02
CA LEU A 80 -1.14 -16.70 14.11
C LEU A 80 0.08 -15.85 13.77
N ALA A 81 1.28 -16.23 14.23
CA ALA A 81 2.52 -15.55 13.89
C ALA A 81 2.82 -15.62 12.38
N GLU A 82 2.62 -16.78 11.76
CA GLU A 82 2.74 -16.94 10.30
C GLU A 82 1.74 -16.05 9.56
N THR A 83 0.48 -16.02 10.02
CA THR A 83 -0.57 -15.18 9.43
C THR A 83 -0.22 -13.69 9.53
N ILE A 84 0.29 -13.24 10.68
CA ILE A 84 0.77 -11.87 10.87
C ILE A 84 1.90 -11.56 9.88
N ALA A 85 2.92 -12.42 9.77
CA ALA A 85 4.04 -12.21 8.86
C ALA A 85 3.59 -12.10 7.40
N VAL A 86 2.64 -12.95 6.98
CA VAL A 86 2.05 -12.90 5.63
C VAL A 86 1.29 -11.59 5.39
N GLU A 87 0.50 -11.14 6.35
CA GLU A 87 -0.24 -9.87 6.22
C GLU A 87 0.68 -8.64 6.26
N GLU A 88 1.75 -8.66 7.05
CA GLU A 88 2.78 -7.62 7.03
C GLU A 88 3.46 -7.55 5.67
N ALA A 89 3.82 -8.70 5.08
CA ALA A 89 4.39 -8.77 3.75
C ALA A 89 3.44 -8.18 2.69
N LYS A 90 2.14 -8.52 2.75
CA LYS A 90 1.12 -7.94 1.84
C LYS A 90 0.99 -6.43 2.03
N ARG A 91 0.88 -5.95 3.28
CA ARG A 91 0.81 -4.52 3.59
C ARG A 91 2.03 -3.77 3.02
N ASN A 92 3.23 -4.30 3.24
CA ASN A 92 4.46 -3.68 2.76
C ASN A 92 4.53 -3.68 1.22
N ALA A 93 4.08 -4.75 0.56
CA ALA A 93 3.98 -4.81 -0.89
C ALA A 93 2.99 -3.77 -1.45
N CYS A 94 1.81 -3.60 -0.81
CA CYS A 94 0.86 -2.56 -1.19
C CYS A 94 1.45 -1.15 -1.01
N ALA A 95 2.16 -0.90 0.09
CA ALA A 95 2.82 0.38 0.34
C ALA A 95 3.89 0.68 -0.72
N ALA A 96 4.69 -0.30 -1.10
CA ALA A 96 5.68 -0.17 -2.17
C ALA A 96 5.02 0.12 -3.51
N ALA A 97 3.99 -0.64 -3.89
CA ALA A 97 3.24 -0.43 -5.12
C ALA A 97 2.59 0.96 -5.19
N LEU A 98 2.11 1.49 -4.05
CA LEU A 98 1.56 2.84 -3.95
C LEU A 98 2.64 3.90 -4.16
N ALA A 99 3.82 3.72 -3.55
CA ALA A 99 4.95 4.63 -3.73
C ALA A 99 5.43 4.66 -5.18
N GLU A 100 5.57 3.49 -5.82
CA GLU A 100 5.92 3.37 -7.24
C GLU A 100 4.90 4.06 -8.15
N LEU A 101 3.60 3.84 -7.90
CA LEU A 101 2.53 4.47 -8.67
C LEU A 101 2.59 6.00 -8.58
N ARG A 102 2.81 6.55 -7.38
CA ARG A 102 2.96 7.99 -7.16
C ARG A 102 4.20 8.55 -7.86
N ALA A 103 5.34 7.87 -7.75
CA ALA A 103 6.56 8.25 -8.43
C ALA A 103 6.37 8.26 -9.97
N HIS A 104 5.71 7.23 -10.50
CA HIS A 104 5.41 7.15 -11.93
C HIS A 104 4.48 8.27 -12.40
N ARG A 105 3.42 8.60 -11.64
CA ARG A 105 2.55 9.74 -11.94
C ARG A 105 3.31 11.05 -11.94
N GLN A 106 4.15 11.29 -10.94
CA GLN A 106 4.95 12.51 -10.86
C GLN A 106 5.91 12.63 -12.06
N ALA A 107 6.59 11.54 -12.43
CA ALA A 107 7.48 11.52 -13.60
C ALA A 107 6.72 11.81 -14.91
N LEU A 108 5.52 11.26 -15.08
CA LEU A 108 4.66 11.55 -16.24
C LEU A 108 4.22 13.03 -16.27
N GLN A 109 3.82 13.59 -15.13
CA GLN A 109 3.43 14.99 -15.05
C GLN A 109 4.56 15.94 -15.39
N GLU A 110 5.78 15.67 -14.92
CA GLU A 110 6.95 16.49 -15.26
C GLU A 110 7.30 16.39 -16.75
N ARG A 111 7.25 15.18 -17.34
CA ARG A 111 7.42 15.02 -18.81
C ARG A 111 6.37 15.77 -19.60
N LEU A 112 5.12 15.77 -19.14
CA LEU A 112 4.03 16.52 -19.79
C LEU A 112 4.27 18.03 -19.73
N LYS A 113 4.62 18.57 -18.56
CA LYS A 113 4.94 19.99 -18.41
C LYS A 113 6.09 20.41 -19.32
N ALA A 114 7.13 19.59 -19.43
CA ALA A 114 8.25 19.83 -20.33
C ALA A 114 7.81 19.86 -21.81
N SER A 115 6.99 18.89 -22.24
CA SER A 115 6.43 18.85 -23.60
C SER A 115 5.60 20.08 -23.94
N LEU A 116 4.70 20.49 -23.04
CA LEU A 116 3.85 21.67 -23.24
C LEU A 116 4.66 22.97 -23.32
N ARG A 117 5.72 23.10 -22.52
CA ARG A 117 6.66 24.23 -22.60
C ARG A 117 7.36 24.25 -23.95
N GLN A 118 7.84 23.10 -24.43
CA GLN A 118 8.50 23.00 -25.72
C GLN A 118 7.55 23.38 -26.88
N GLU A 119 6.32 22.87 -26.85
CA GLU A 119 5.28 23.21 -27.83
C GLU A 119 4.95 24.70 -27.82
N ALA A 120 4.88 25.33 -26.64
CA ALA A 120 4.63 26.76 -26.51
C ALA A 120 5.77 27.60 -27.09
N ILE A 121 7.02 27.22 -26.82
CA ILE A 121 8.21 27.87 -27.39
C ILE A 121 8.20 27.75 -28.92
N GLU A 122 7.96 26.55 -29.45
CA GLU A 122 7.89 26.34 -30.90
C GLU A 122 6.76 27.14 -31.56
N ALA A 123 5.59 27.22 -30.92
CA ALA A 123 4.47 28.01 -31.41
C ALA A 123 4.81 29.51 -31.45
N GLN A 124 5.49 30.03 -30.42
CA GLN A 124 5.97 31.41 -30.39
C GLN A 124 6.98 31.66 -31.52
N SER A 125 7.99 30.81 -31.68
CA SER A 125 8.98 30.97 -32.76
C SER A 125 8.36 30.84 -34.17
N ARG A 126 7.29 30.06 -34.34
CA ARG A 126 6.52 30.02 -35.60
C ARG A 126 5.75 31.32 -35.83
N ALA A 127 5.09 31.84 -34.80
CA ALA A 127 4.36 33.11 -34.88
C ALA A 127 5.30 34.30 -35.19
N GLU A 128 6.48 34.33 -34.58
CA GLU A 128 7.50 35.34 -34.84
C GLU A 128 8.04 35.29 -36.28
N ARG A 129 8.37 34.09 -36.77
CA ARG A 129 8.79 33.89 -38.17
C ARG A 129 7.71 34.33 -39.16
N ASN A 130 6.44 33.98 -38.91
CA ASN A 130 5.34 34.41 -39.76
C ASN A 130 5.16 35.93 -39.77
N ARG A 131 5.28 36.59 -38.60
CA ARG A 131 5.24 38.06 -38.51
C ARG A 131 6.37 38.73 -39.28
N GLN A 132 7.59 38.19 -39.20
CA GLN A 132 8.73 38.71 -39.97
C GLN A 132 8.49 38.55 -41.48
N HIS A 133 7.96 37.41 -41.91
CA HIS A 133 7.64 37.16 -43.31
C HIS A 133 6.62 38.17 -43.85
N ILE A 134 5.54 38.43 -43.10
CA ILE A 134 4.50 39.40 -43.47
C ILE A 134 5.08 40.81 -43.62
N LYS A 135 5.89 41.26 -42.65
CA LYS A 135 6.55 42.58 -42.70
C LYS A 135 7.43 42.76 -43.93
N ILE A 136 8.18 41.73 -44.33
CA ILE A 136 9.06 41.79 -45.51
C ILE A 136 8.22 41.94 -46.79
N THR A 137 7.13 41.17 -46.91
CA THR A 137 6.21 41.31 -48.05
C THR A 137 5.54 42.68 -48.11
N GLU A 138 5.19 43.29 -46.98
CA GLU A 138 4.62 44.65 -46.93
C GLU A 138 5.63 45.74 -47.32
N THR A 139 6.92 45.56 -47.00
CA THR A 139 7.98 46.53 -47.38
C THR A 139 8.42 46.46 -48.85
N LEU A 140 8.03 45.41 -49.57
CA LEU A 140 8.39 45.18 -50.98
C LEU A 140 7.22 45.47 -51.95
N SER A 141 6.07 45.91 -51.43
CA SER A 141 4.86 46.29 -52.17
C SER A 141 4.74 47.81 -52.23
#